data_AF-A0A3D1PC72-F1
#
_entry.id   AF-A0A3D1PC72-F1
#
_cell.length_a   1.000
_cell.length_b   1.000
_cell.length_c   1.000
_cell.angle_alpha   90.00
_cell.angle_beta   90.00
_cell.angle_gamma   90.00
#
_symmetry.space_group_name_H-M   'P 1'
#
loop_
_entity.id
_entity.type
_entity.pdbx_description
1 polymer ?
#
loop_
_entity_poly.entity_id
_entity_poly.type
_entity_poly.pdbx_seq_one_letter_code
_entity_poly.pdbx_strand_id
1 'polypeptide(L)'
;ETTRLPCDVAIIMCDPDWKIKTGVEILLFIHRPEEDFSELLGRWRQTQVLLDKDYEWIMPHRYQHIFSEGANNSIYPLFIIFPKTPERIKRGLQGASLPFVSQITNLVDDETREEFLEQLRSEEKK
;
A
#
# COMPACT_ATOMS: atom_id res chain seq x y z
N GLU A 1 9.52 19.31 8.08
CA GLU A 1 10.18 18.67 6.92
C GLU A 1 9.27 17.55 6.43
N THR A 2 9.12 17.34 5.13
CA THR A 2 8.29 16.26 4.59
C THR A 2 9.13 15.01 4.37
N THR A 3 8.69 13.88 4.91
CA THR A 3 9.37 12.59 4.74
C THR A 3 8.52 11.68 3.86
N ARG A 4 9.13 11.11 2.82
CA ARG A 4 8.48 10.08 2.00
C ARG A 4 8.50 8.76 2.78
N LEU A 5 7.34 8.13 2.95
CA LEU A 5 7.29 6.77 3.48
C LEU A 5 7.96 5.78 2.51
N PRO A 6 8.78 4.85 3.01
CA PRO A 6 9.44 3.83 2.17
C PRO A 6 8.49 2.68 1.76
N CYS A 7 7.21 2.96 1.53
CA CYS A 7 6.25 2.05 0.89
C CYS A 7 6.00 2.48 -0.57
N ASP A 8 5.40 1.59 -1.37
CA ASP A 8 5.12 1.88 -2.78
C ASP A 8 3.73 2.52 -2.96
N VAL A 9 2.71 2.02 -2.24
CA VAL A 9 1.35 2.59 -2.22
C VAL A 9 0.81 2.59 -0.80
N ALA A 10 0.16 3.69 -0.40
CA ALA A 10 -0.59 3.79 0.85
C ALA A 10 -2.08 3.97 0.54
N ILE A 11 -2.92 3.13 1.14
CA ILE A 11 -4.38 3.24 1.08
C ILE A 11 -4.85 3.68 2.46
N ILE A 12 -5.47 4.86 2.52
CA ILE A 12 -5.87 5.52 3.77
C ILE A 12 -7.37 5.74 3.72
N MET A 13 -8.10 5.17 4.69
CA MET A 13 -9.54 5.40 4.82
C MET A 13 -9.80 6.73 5.50
N CYS A 14 -10.53 7.60 4.81
CA CYS A 14 -10.92 8.93 5.29
C CYS A 14 -12.43 9.09 5.21
N ASP A 15 -12.97 10.07 5.93
CA ASP A 15 -14.34 10.52 5.72
C ASP A 15 -14.49 11.16 4.32
N PRO A 16 -15.72 11.26 3.78
CA PRO A 16 -15.96 11.83 2.44
C PRO A 16 -15.44 13.25 2.26
N ASP A 17 -15.35 14.01 3.36
CA ASP A 17 -14.85 15.38 3.35
C ASP A 17 -13.32 15.48 3.48
N TRP A 18 -12.60 14.35 3.63
CA TRP A 18 -11.14 14.28 3.77
C TRP A 18 -10.62 15.12 4.95
N LYS A 19 -11.30 15.07 6.08
CA LYS A 19 -10.99 15.81 7.31
C LYS A 19 -10.39 14.92 8.38
N ILE A 20 -10.85 13.67 8.48
CA ILE A 20 -10.46 12.74 9.52
C ILE A 20 -10.20 11.34 8.95
N LYS A 21 -9.24 10.64 9.54
CA LYS A 21 -9.04 9.21 9.28
C LYS A 21 -10.16 8.41 9.93
N THR A 22 -10.74 7.47 9.20
CA THR A 22 -11.94 6.73 9.63
C THR A 22 -11.74 5.22 9.72
N GLY A 23 -10.61 4.67 9.24
CA GLY A 23 -10.44 3.23 9.16
C GLY A 23 -9.00 2.76 8.94
N VAL A 24 -8.87 1.48 8.58
CA VAL A 24 -7.58 0.80 8.46
C VAL A 24 -6.69 1.43 7.38
N GLU A 25 -5.39 1.37 7.61
CA GLU A 25 -4.39 1.79 6.64
C GLU A 25 -3.72 0.56 6.05
N ILE A 26 -3.64 0.48 4.73
CA ILE A 26 -2.97 -0.62 4.03
C ILE A 26 -1.75 -0.07 3.32
N LEU A 27 -0.57 -0.62 3.64
CA LEU A 27 0.69 -0.20 3.06
C LEU A 27 1.25 -1.31 2.19
N LEU A 28 1.41 -1.03 0.91
CA LEU A 28 1.84 -2.00 -0.09
C LEU A 28 3.37 -1.90 -0.28
N PHE A 29 4.01 -3.07 -0.24
CA PHE A 29 5.43 -3.25 -0.48
C PHE A 29 5.62 -4.20 -1.67
N ILE A 30 5.95 -3.63 -2.82
CA ILE A 30 6.17 -4.35 -4.06
C ILE A 30 7.63 -4.77 -4.10
N HIS A 31 7.89 -6.08 -4.19
CA HIS A 31 9.24 -6.61 -4.31
C HIS A 31 9.90 -6.15 -5.61
N ARG A 32 11.09 -5.54 -5.50
CA ARG A 32 11.87 -5.10 -6.67
C ARG A 32 12.89 -6.16 -7.08
N PRO A 33 13.18 -6.36 -8.38
CA PRO A 33 14.07 -7.44 -8.84
C PRO A 33 15.47 -7.44 -8.21
N GLU A 34 16.02 -6.27 -7.95
CA GLU A 34 17.34 -6.04 -7.34
C GLU A 34 17.35 -6.17 -5.81
N GLU A 35 16.17 -6.22 -5.20
CA GLU A 35 16.00 -6.19 -3.75
C GLU A 35 16.12 -7.59 -3.14
N ASP A 36 16.79 -7.68 -1.99
CA ASP A 36 16.77 -8.89 -1.17
C ASP A 36 15.66 -8.88 -0.10
N PHE A 37 15.53 -9.98 0.64
CA PHE A 37 14.49 -10.07 1.68
C PHE A 37 14.69 -9.01 2.78
N SER A 38 15.93 -8.73 3.16
CA SER A 38 16.26 -7.81 4.24
C SER A 38 15.97 -6.37 3.85
N GLU A 39 16.24 -6.00 2.59
CA GLU A 39 15.92 -4.70 2.03
C GLU A 39 14.39 -4.48 1.96
N LEU A 40 13.64 -5.47 1.46
CA LEU A 40 12.18 -5.44 1.40
C LEU A 40 11.56 -5.30 2.81
N LEU A 41 12.09 -6.07 3.76
CA LEU A 41 11.65 -6.02 5.16
C LEU A 41 12.06 -4.70 5.84
N GLY A 42 13.24 -4.18 5.49
CA GLY A 42 13.79 -2.93 5.99
C GLY A 42 12.88 -1.74 5.65
N ARG A 43 12.36 -1.70 4.42
CA ARG A 43 11.35 -0.72 4.00
C ARG A 43 10.08 -0.75 4.86
N TRP A 44 9.56 -1.94 5.11
CA TRP A 44 8.41 -2.10 6.00
C TRP A 44 8.73 -1.63 7.41
N ARG A 45 9.86 -2.05 7.98
CA ARG A 45 10.26 -1.69 9.34
C ARG A 45 10.48 -0.19 9.50
N GLN A 46 11.11 0.45 8.53
CA GLN A 46 11.31 1.91 8.54
C GLN A 46 9.97 2.64 8.43
N THR A 47 9.05 2.14 7.62
CA THR A 47 7.69 2.70 7.55
C THR A 47 6.99 2.64 8.92
N GLN A 48 7.08 1.50 9.63
CA GLN A 48 6.53 1.39 10.98
C GLN A 48 7.13 2.44 11.93
N VAL A 49 8.44 2.64 11.91
CA VAL A 49 9.12 3.63 12.77
C VAL A 49 8.68 5.06 12.46
N LEU A 50 8.42 5.39 11.19
CA LEU A 50 7.95 6.71 10.80
C LEU A 50 6.50 6.95 11.23
N LEU A 51 5.66 5.90 11.18
CA LEU A 51 4.23 5.97 11.52
C LEU A 51 3.93 5.76 13.01
N ASP A 52 4.91 5.34 13.81
CA ASP A 52 4.81 5.23 15.28
C ASP A 52 4.72 6.60 15.96
N LYS A 53 5.09 7.67 15.26
CA LYS A 53 5.01 9.05 15.72
C LYS A 53 3.77 9.72 15.14
N ASP A 54 3.28 10.76 15.78
CA ASP A 54 2.25 11.62 15.19
C ASP A 54 2.71 12.17 13.82
N TYR A 55 1.86 12.04 12.81
CA TYR A 55 2.17 12.40 11.42
C TYR A 55 0.98 13.03 10.70
N GLU A 56 1.27 13.94 9.78
CA GLU A 56 0.29 14.57 8.90
C GLU A 56 0.59 14.21 7.44
N TRP A 57 -0.45 13.88 6.67
CA TRP A 57 -0.32 13.66 5.24
C TRP A 57 -0.46 14.97 4.48
N ILE A 58 0.66 15.50 3.99
CA ILE A 58 0.64 16.73 3.18
C ILE A 58 0.20 16.40 1.75
N MET A 59 -1.07 16.65 1.46
CA MET A 59 -1.66 16.53 0.12
C MET A 59 -1.61 17.87 -0.63
N PRO A 60 -1.83 17.89 -1.97
CA PRO A 60 -2.01 19.14 -2.73
C PRO A 60 -3.06 20.05 -2.08
N HIS A 61 -2.90 21.37 -2.22
CA HIS A 61 -3.58 22.43 -1.45
C HIS A 61 -5.12 22.30 -1.31
N ARG A 62 -5.78 21.55 -2.19
CA ARG A 62 -7.22 21.27 -2.16
C ARG A 62 -7.67 20.15 -1.19
N TYR A 63 -6.73 19.39 -0.60
CA TYR A 63 -7.00 18.25 0.30
C TYR A 63 -6.18 18.34 1.61
N GLN A 64 -5.77 19.55 2.01
CA GLN A 64 -4.64 19.82 2.89
C GLN A 64 -4.86 19.54 4.39
N HIS A 65 -5.95 18.88 4.80
CA HIS A 65 -6.38 18.89 6.21
C HIS A 65 -6.82 17.54 6.75
N ILE A 66 -6.24 16.44 6.28
CA ILE A 66 -6.47 15.13 6.91
C ILE A 66 -5.59 15.06 8.17
N PHE A 67 -6.16 15.41 9.32
CA PHE A 67 -5.49 15.32 10.60
C PHE A 67 -5.46 13.86 11.09
N SER A 68 -4.27 13.36 11.44
CA SER A 68 -4.11 12.07 12.14
C SER A 68 -4.20 12.31 13.66
N GLU A 69 -5.32 12.79 14.18
CA GLU A 69 -5.50 12.81 15.64
C GLU A 69 -5.93 11.40 16.08
N GLY A 70 -5.00 10.65 16.70
CA GLY A 70 -5.33 9.45 17.48
C GLY A 70 -6.14 8.38 16.74
N ALA A 71 -5.74 8.01 15.53
CA ALA A 71 -6.34 6.83 14.89
C ALA A 71 -5.90 5.59 15.68
N ASN A 72 -6.80 5.02 16.48
CA ASN A 72 -6.71 3.71 17.12
C ASN A 72 -6.64 2.55 16.08
N ASN A 73 -5.91 2.73 14.99
CA ASN A 73 -6.13 2.01 13.74
C ASN A 73 -4.92 1.14 13.41
N SER A 74 -5.19 -0.14 13.25
CA SER A 74 -4.24 -1.11 12.77
C SER A 74 -3.74 -0.75 11.36
N ILE A 75 -2.42 -0.63 11.23
CA ILE A 75 -1.72 -0.52 9.95
C ILE A 75 -1.39 -1.93 9.46
N TYR A 76 -1.87 -2.31 8.28
CA TYR A 76 -1.65 -3.62 7.70
C TYR A 76 -0.64 -3.54 6.55
N PRO A 77 0.54 -4.19 6.67
CA PRO A 77 1.41 -4.34 5.53
C PRO A 77 0.83 -5.37 4.56
N LEU A 78 1.04 -5.16 3.27
CA LEU A 78 0.78 -6.17 2.24
C LEU A 78 1.97 -6.23 1.29
N PHE A 79 2.59 -7.40 1.19
CA PHE A 79 3.73 -7.60 0.29
C PHE A 79 3.26 -8.15 -1.06
N ILE A 80 3.75 -7.59 -2.15
CA ILE A 80 3.44 -8.06 -3.51
C ILE A 80 4.71 -8.68 -4.08
N ILE A 81 4.63 -9.96 -4.43
CA ILE A 81 5.72 -10.70 -5.07
C ILE A 81 5.32 -11.10 -6.49
N PHE A 82 6.31 -11.35 -7.34
CA PHE A 82 6.13 -11.73 -8.73
C PHE A 82 6.53 -13.19 -8.97
N PRO A 83 6.15 -13.80 -10.10
CA PRO A 83 6.50 -15.20 -10.38
C PRO A 83 8.01 -15.44 -10.44
N LYS A 84 8.78 -14.41 -10.79
CA LYS A 84 10.26 -14.44 -10.82
C LYS A 84 10.91 -14.02 -9.50
N THR A 85 10.14 -13.67 -8.47
CA THR A 85 10.69 -13.32 -7.16
C THR A 85 11.45 -14.53 -6.59
N PRO A 86 12.70 -14.36 -6.12
CA PRO A 86 13.47 -15.45 -5.56
C PRO A 86 12.72 -16.20 -4.44
N GLU A 87 12.72 -17.54 -4.50
CA GLU A 87 11.98 -18.39 -3.53
C GLU A 87 12.42 -18.16 -2.08
N ARG A 88 13.67 -17.70 -1.86
CA ARG A 88 14.16 -17.31 -0.53
C ARG A 88 13.36 -16.17 0.09
N ILE A 89 12.87 -15.22 -0.71
CA ILE A 89 12.11 -14.06 -0.24
C ILE A 89 10.70 -14.50 0.13
N LYS A 90 10.08 -15.33 -0.71
CA LYS A 90 8.79 -15.95 -0.40
C LYS A 90 8.85 -16.76 0.91
N ARG A 91 9.88 -17.60 1.08
CA ARG A 91 10.12 -18.33 2.33
C ARG A 91 10.38 -17.40 3.52
N GLY A 92 11.08 -16.29 3.32
CA GLY A 92 11.28 -15.26 4.34
C GLY A 92 9.97 -14.65 4.81
N LEU A 93 9.10 -14.25 3.89
CA LEU A 93 7.77 -13.69 4.19
C LEU A 93 6.89 -14.72 4.92
N GLN A 94 6.87 -15.98 4.45
CA GLN A 94 6.15 -17.07 5.11
C GLN A 94 6.68 -17.34 6.53
N GLY A 95 8.00 -17.41 6.69
CA GLY A 95 8.64 -17.66 7.99
C GLY A 95 8.39 -16.52 8.99
N ALA A 96 8.28 -15.28 8.51
CA ALA A 96 7.93 -14.12 9.31
C ALA A 96 6.41 -13.94 9.51
N SER A 97 5.57 -14.85 8.98
CA SER A 97 4.10 -14.74 8.99
C SER A 97 3.57 -13.42 8.39
N LEU A 98 4.26 -12.90 7.38
CA LEU A 98 3.89 -11.65 6.71
C LEU A 98 2.96 -11.94 5.54
N PRO A 99 1.84 -11.19 5.40
CA PRO A 99 0.89 -11.39 4.32
C PRO A 99 1.51 -10.97 2.99
N PHE A 100 1.45 -11.86 2.00
CA PHE A 100 1.88 -11.53 0.65
C PHE A 100 0.95 -12.11 -0.39
N VAL A 101 0.85 -11.42 -1.53
CA VAL A 101 0.15 -11.87 -2.72
C VAL A 101 1.17 -12.08 -3.83
N SER A 102 1.11 -13.24 -4.48
CA SER A 102 1.83 -13.45 -5.72
C SER A 102 0.99 -12.86 -6.85
N GLN A 103 1.47 -11.81 -7.50
CA GLN A 103 0.89 -11.37 -8.76
C GLN A 103 1.15 -12.46 -9.79
N ILE A 104 0.13 -13.28 -10.04
CA ILE A 104 0.14 -14.13 -11.22
C ILE A 104 -0.06 -13.15 -12.36
N THR A 105 0.98 -12.88 -13.14
CA THR A 105 0.83 -12.33 -14.49
C THR A 105 0.17 -13.39 -15.37
N ASN A 106 -1.03 -13.84 -14.99
CA ASN A 106 -2.04 -14.00 -16.01
C ASN A 106 -2.34 -12.55 -16.31
N LEU A 107 -1.85 -12.10 -17.47
CA LEU A 107 -2.47 -10.99 -18.17
C LEU A 107 -3.96 -11.15 -17.88
N VAL A 108 -4.54 -10.22 -17.13
CA VAL A 108 -5.98 -10.04 -17.20
C VAL A 108 -6.23 -10.07 -18.69
N ASP A 109 -6.95 -11.09 -19.15
CA ASP A 109 -7.27 -11.23 -20.57
C ASP A 109 -7.68 -9.83 -21.02
N ASP A 110 -7.07 -9.28 -22.08
CA ASP A 110 -7.14 -7.84 -22.35
C ASP A 110 -8.61 -7.35 -22.37
N GLU A 111 -9.51 -8.27 -22.73
CA GLU A 111 -10.97 -8.21 -22.60
C GLU A 111 -11.48 -7.93 -21.17
N THR A 112 -11.07 -8.69 -20.15
CA THR A 112 -11.53 -8.49 -18.76
C THR A 112 -10.99 -7.19 -18.16
N ARG A 113 -9.84 -6.70 -18.62
CA ARG A 113 -9.29 -5.41 -18.19
C ARG A 113 -10.08 -4.25 -18.80
N GLU A 114 -10.41 -4.33 -20.08
CA GLU A 114 -11.24 -3.32 -20.74
C GLU A 114 -12.66 -3.32 -20.18
N GLU A 115 -13.27 -4.47 -19.89
CA GLU A 115 -14.59 -4.54 -19.23
C GLU A 115 -14.59 -3.85 -17.86
N PHE A 116 -13.54 -4.07 -17.05
CA PHE A 116 -13.42 -3.42 -15.74
C PHE A 116 -13.22 -1.90 -15.87
N LEU A 117 -12.42 -1.45 -16.86
CA LEU A 117 -12.20 -0.03 -17.13
C LEU A 117 -13.44 0.66 -17.73
N GLU A 118 -14.25 -0.04 -18.51
CA GLU A 118 -15.53 0.45 -19.02
C GLU A 118 -16.57 0.59 -17.90
N GLN A 119 -16.62 -0.37 -16.98
CA GLN A 119 -17.50 -0.27 -15.80
C GLN A 119 -17.16 0.96 -14.94
N LEU A 120 -15.88 1.19 -14.63
CA LEU A 120 -15.44 2.37 -13.89
C LEU A 120 -15.81 3.68 -14.61
N ARG A 121 -15.64 3.75 -15.94
CA ARG A 121 -16.03 4.92 -16.75
C ARG A 121 -17.54 5.14 -16.80
N SER A 122 -18.33 4.09 -16.62
CA SER A 122 -19.80 4.18 -16.61
C SER A 122 -20.34 4.68 -15.27
N GLU A 123 -19.64 4.39 -14.17
CA GLU A 123 -19.99 4.83 -12.82
C GLU A 123 -19.62 6.30 -12.59
N GLU A 124 -18.53 6.81 -13.18
CA GLU A 124 -18.16 8.24 -13.09
C GLU A 124 -19.08 9.17 -13.90
N LYS A 125 -19.92 8.64 -14.79
CA LYS A 125 -20.86 9.41 -15.64
C LYS A 125 -22.27 9.51 -15.07
N LYS A 126 -22.51 8.99 -13.87
CA LYS A 126 -23.83 8.96 -13.21
C LYS A 126 -23.86 9.89 -12.01
#